data_AF-A0A938LRX2-F1
#
_entry.id   AF-A0A938LRX2-F1
#
_cell.length_a   1.000
_cell.length_b   1.000
_cell.length_c   1.000
_cell.angle_alpha   90.00
_cell.angle_beta   90.00
_cell.angle_gamma   90.00
#
_symmetry.space_group_name_H-M   'P 1'
#
loop_
_entity.id
_entity.type
_entity.pdbx_description
1 polymer ?
#
loop_
_entity_poly.entity_id
_entity_poly.type
_entity_poly.pdbx_seq_one_letter_code
_entity_poly.pdbx_strand_id
1 'polypeptide(L)'
;MMVANQPGKCNRNVEAATSPGKGWRENVDWERGEVRASSRVQRGFVSAHPDRRDACSGNDGLVLDVRGNAIVTGITSSVNFPTTAGAFDRTYAGGIDGFVAKLSPDGRSLLASTYIGGSAAEETSGIDIDPNGRIYLSGTTASRDYPVTPDALQASFGGGEADVMVSVLTPDLSSLLWSTYYGGGGVGGYAERGRCLTLDNRGRIVVSGDTNSSDFPCTPGALQTSRAGDSDAFVLRIVSALVPIQGDADGDRHVDAVDLLRLAKAWLTVTGDAGYDASCDFDRNAHIGVIDLLMLADNWRI
;
A
#
# COMPACT_ATOMS: atom_id res chain seq x y z
N MET A 1 13.91 -51.28 51.00
CA MET A 1 14.66 -51.06 49.75
C MET A 1 14.27 -49.66 49.25
N MET A 2 14.85 -48.64 49.92
CA MET A 2 15.71 -47.59 49.33
C MET A 2 14.98 -46.76 48.25
N VAL A 3 14.28 -45.67 48.57
CA VAL A 3 14.71 -44.32 49.06
C VAL A 3 15.11 -43.36 47.91
N ALA A 4 14.24 -42.36 47.74
CA ALA A 4 14.45 -40.92 47.53
C ALA A 4 15.52 -40.39 46.54
N ASN A 5 15.13 -39.44 45.67
CA ASN A 5 15.16 -38.01 46.01
C ASN A 5 14.64 -37.12 44.86
N GLN A 6 13.62 -36.31 45.13
CA GLN A 6 13.65 -34.88 44.78
C GLN A 6 13.88 -34.14 46.10
N PRO A 7 14.55 -32.96 46.17
CA PRO A 7 13.74 -31.72 46.19
C PRO A 7 14.45 -30.39 45.83
N GLY A 8 13.61 -29.36 45.61
CA GLY A 8 13.92 -27.93 45.83
C GLY A 8 12.96 -26.97 45.11
N LYS A 9 11.63 -27.11 45.20
CA LYS A 9 10.68 -26.37 46.09
C LYS A 9 10.99 -24.90 46.42
N CYS A 10 10.04 -24.03 46.09
CA CYS A 10 9.34 -23.23 47.13
C CYS A 10 7.90 -22.92 46.71
N ASN A 11 6.92 -23.46 47.45
CA ASN A 11 5.50 -23.10 47.41
C ASN A 11 5.27 -21.89 48.32
N ARG A 12 4.25 -21.08 48.01
CA ARG A 12 3.24 -20.66 49.00
C ARG A 12 1.95 -20.24 48.31
N ASN A 13 0.90 -21.03 48.55
CA ASN A 13 -0.48 -20.58 48.48
C ASN A 13 -0.78 -19.77 49.75
N VAL A 14 -1.49 -18.65 49.61
CA VAL A 14 -2.40 -18.11 50.63
C VAL A 14 -3.67 -17.64 49.93
N GLU A 15 -4.77 -17.87 50.63
CA GLU A 15 -6.17 -17.97 50.23
C GLU A 15 -6.86 -16.67 49.76
N ALA A 16 -7.96 -16.93 49.04
CA ALA A 16 -9.16 -16.14 48.79
C ALA A 16 -9.36 -14.78 49.50
N ALA A 17 -9.73 -13.78 48.69
CA ALA A 17 -10.68 -12.75 49.07
C ALA A 17 -11.62 -12.43 47.90
N THR A 18 -12.89 -12.74 48.11
CA THR A 18 -14.05 -12.34 47.30
C THR A 18 -14.24 -10.82 47.34
N SER A 19 -14.41 -10.16 46.19
CA SER A 19 -15.52 -9.22 45.97
C SER A 19 -15.70 -8.86 44.48
N PRO A 20 -16.96 -8.74 44.03
CA PRO A 20 -17.34 -8.51 42.63
C PRO A 20 -17.45 -7.01 42.30
N GLY A 21 -17.30 -6.68 41.02
CA GLY A 21 -17.83 -5.43 40.45
C GLY A 21 -16.79 -4.38 40.09
N LYS A 22 -16.40 -4.37 38.82
CA LYS A 22 -16.31 -3.14 38.03
C LYS A 22 -16.85 -3.44 36.64
N GLY A 23 -18.18 -3.39 36.55
CA GLY A 23 -18.86 -3.29 35.28
C GLY A 23 -18.46 -2.00 34.56
N TRP A 24 -18.44 -2.09 33.24
CA TRP A 24 -18.51 -0.94 32.35
C TRP A 24 -19.65 -0.03 32.82
N ARG A 25 -19.29 1.18 33.25
CA ARG A 25 -20.25 2.27 33.41
C ARG A 25 -19.81 3.39 32.49
N GLU A 26 -20.60 3.61 31.45
CA GLU A 26 -20.69 4.90 30.80
C GLU A 26 -21.02 5.93 31.88
N ASN A 27 -20.08 6.83 32.17
CA ASN A 27 -20.38 8.06 32.87
C ASN A 27 -20.74 9.09 31.81
N VAL A 28 -22.02 9.12 31.44
CA VAL A 28 -22.64 10.28 30.79
C VAL A 28 -22.95 11.27 31.91
N ASP A 29 -22.13 12.31 32.03
CA ASP A 29 -22.41 13.46 32.89
C ASP A 29 -23.10 14.53 32.02
N TRP A 30 -24.37 14.82 32.31
CA TRP A 30 -25.22 15.67 31.45
C TRP A 30 -25.21 17.17 31.80
N GLU A 31 -24.29 17.66 32.62
CA GLU A 31 -24.26 19.08 33.00
C GLU A 31 -22.86 19.69 32.97
N ARG A 32 -22.45 20.12 31.77
CA ARG A 32 -21.65 21.33 31.44
C ARG A 32 -21.10 21.15 30.02
N GLY A 33 -21.61 21.96 29.09
CA GLY A 33 -21.28 21.89 27.66
C GLY A 33 -19.85 22.32 27.31
N GLU A 34 -18.88 21.44 27.52
CA GLU A 34 -17.54 21.51 26.90
C GLU A 34 -17.07 20.11 26.49
N VAL A 35 -17.01 19.84 25.18
CA VAL A 35 -16.36 18.64 24.64
C VAL A 35 -14.86 18.88 24.60
N ARG A 36 -14.12 18.34 25.57
CA ARG A 36 -12.66 18.19 25.46
C ARG A 36 -12.36 16.83 24.86
N ALA A 37 -12.13 16.80 23.54
CA ALA A 37 -11.50 15.65 22.91
C ALA A 37 -10.08 15.47 23.50
N SER A 38 -9.80 14.32 24.11
CA SER A 38 -8.44 14.00 24.55
C SER A 38 -7.59 13.68 23.32
N SER A 39 -6.86 14.68 22.82
CA SER A 39 -5.85 14.46 21.78
C SER A 39 -4.60 13.84 22.41
N ARG A 40 -4.48 12.51 22.33
CA ARG A 40 -3.13 11.92 22.22
C ARG A 40 -2.72 12.07 20.77
N VAL A 41 -2.05 13.18 20.47
CA VAL A 41 -1.22 13.30 19.27
C VAL A 41 -0.08 12.30 19.43
N GLN A 42 -0.28 11.09 18.90
CA GLN A 42 0.85 10.26 18.55
C GLN A 42 1.50 10.99 17.37
N ARG A 43 2.64 11.63 17.62
CA ARG A 43 3.40 12.31 16.57
C ARG A 43 3.81 11.24 15.56
N GLY A 44 3.05 11.12 14.48
CA GLY A 44 3.46 10.38 13.30
C GLY A 44 4.73 11.03 12.79
N PHE A 45 5.84 10.30 12.86
CA PHE A 45 7.04 10.69 12.14
C PHE A 45 6.75 10.50 10.65
N VAL A 46 6.48 11.61 9.96
CA VAL A 46 6.51 11.66 8.51
C VAL A 46 7.99 11.61 8.12
N SER A 47 8.43 10.48 7.54
CA SER A 47 9.78 10.38 6.98
C SER A 47 9.83 11.12 5.65
N ALA A 48 10.17 12.41 5.69
CA ALA A 48 10.82 13.07 4.56
C ALA A 48 12.34 12.86 4.71
N HIS A 49 12.88 11.73 4.23
CA HIS A 49 14.33 11.53 4.20
C HIS A 49 14.78 10.65 3.02
N PRO A 50 15.90 10.97 2.34
CA PRO A 50 16.25 10.44 1.01
C PRO A 50 16.92 9.05 1.02
N ASP A 51 16.91 8.34 2.15
CA ASP A 51 17.73 7.14 2.32
C ASP A 51 16.85 5.97 2.80
N ARG A 52 16.17 5.33 1.84
CA ARG A 52 15.36 4.13 2.06
C ARG A 52 16.29 2.96 2.46
N ARG A 53 16.39 2.67 3.76
CA ARG A 53 16.85 1.37 4.27
C ARG A 53 15.86 0.82 5.29
N ASP A 54 15.21 -0.26 4.86
CA ASP A 54 14.62 -1.32 5.68
C ASP A 54 13.32 -1.03 6.45
N ALA A 55 12.23 -1.39 5.76
CA ALA A 55 11.18 -2.33 6.17
C ALA A 55 10.27 -2.04 7.40
N CYS A 56 8.98 -2.05 7.07
CA CYS A 56 7.88 -2.60 7.87
C CYS A 56 7.60 -1.96 9.24
N SER A 57 7.22 -0.68 9.24
CA SER A 57 6.28 -0.14 10.24
C SER A 57 5.40 1.02 9.76
N GLY A 58 5.24 1.28 8.45
CA GLY A 58 4.48 2.45 8.03
C GLY A 58 4.24 2.55 6.52
N ASN A 59 2.99 2.32 6.12
CA ASN A 59 2.28 3.18 5.18
C ASN A 59 0.79 3.07 5.54
N ASP A 60 0.43 3.82 6.58
CA ASP A 60 -0.94 3.98 7.08
C ASP A 60 -1.77 4.76 6.06
N GLY A 61 -2.13 4.13 4.93
CA GLY A 61 -3.00 4.70 3.92
C GLY A 61 -2.64 6.11 3.43
N LEU A 62 -1.39 6.58 3.57
CA LEU A 62 -0.99 7.95 3.26
C LEU A 62 0.47 8.02 2.78
N VAL A 63 0.69 8.76 1.69
CA VAL A 63 2.01 9.12 1.17
C VAL A 63 2.01 10.57 0.67
N LEU A 64 3.20 11.16 0.50
CA LEU A 64 3.35 12.50 -0.08
C LEU A 64 3.95 12.40 -1.47
N ASP A 65 3.38 13.13 -2.44
CA ASP A 65 4.08 13.39 -3.70
C ASP A 65 5.15 14.48 -3.53
N VAL A 66 5.96 14.67 -4.55
CA VAL A 66 7.08 15.61 -4.51
C VAL A 66 6.73 17.08 -4.43
N ARG A 67 5.48 17.42 -4.79
CA ARG A 67 4.96 18.76 -4.59
C ARG A 67 4.40 18.93 -3.18
N GLY A 68 4.53 17.91 -2.33
CA GLY A 68 3.99 17.86 -0.98
C GLY A 68 2.50 17.54 -0.92
N ASN A 69 1.88 17.12 -2.03
CA ASN A 69 0.46 16.76 -2.00
C ASN A 69 0.29 15.45 -1.23
N ALA A 70 -0.65 15.42 -0.29
CA ALA A 70 -0.97 14.19 0.43
C ALA A 70 -1.87 13.31 -0.43
N ILE A 71 -1.48 12.05 -0.61
CA ILE A 71 -2.28 11.02 -1.28
C ILE A 71 -2.69 10.03 -0.20
N VAL A 72 -4.00 9.87 -0.03
CA VAL A 72 -4.59 9.08 1.03
C VAL A 72 -5.49 8.01 0.42
N THR A 73 -5.45 6.81 0.97
CA THR A 73 -6.44 5.78 0.71
C THR A 73 -7.17 5.40 1.99
N GLY A 74 -8.38 4.89 1.81
CA GLY A 74 -9.17 4.29 2.86
C GLY A 74 -10.41 3.67 2.26
N ILE A 75 -11.37 3.37 3.12
CA ILE A 75 -12.63 2.75 2.73
C ILE A 75 -13.81 3.68 2.98
N THR A 76 -14.88 3.50 2.20
CA THR A 76 -16.12 4.28 2.34
C THR A 76 -17.32 3.44 1.94
N SER A 77 -18.42 3.60 2.68
CA SER A 77 -19.75 3.09 2.32
C SER A 77 -20.70 4.22 1.90
N SER A 78 -20.16 5.42 1.65
CA SER A 78 -20.95 6.59 1.28
C SER A 78 -21.07 6.71 -0.23
N VAL A 79 -22.30 6.68 -0.74
CA VAL A 79 -22.62 6.88 -2.16
C VAL A 79 -22.26 8.29 -2.68
N ASN A 80 -22.06 9.24 -1.77
CA ASN A 80 -21.76 10.64 -2.05
C ASN A 80 -20.38 11.06 -1.51
N PHE A 81 -19.45 10.11 -1.36
CA PHE A 81 -18.06 10.45 -1.04
C PHE A 81 -17.50 11.43 -2.10
N PRO A 82 -16.75 12.47 -1.71
CA PRO A 82 -16.26 13.47 -2.66
C PRO A 82 -15.31 12.85 -3.71
N THR A 83 -15.74 12.84 -4.97
CA THR A 83 -14.90 12.50 -6.13
C THR A 83 -14.73 13.70 -7.05
N THR A 84 -13.65 13.73 -7.81
CA THR A 84 -13.36 14.84 -8.74
C THR A 84 -13.84 14.53 -10.16
N ALA A 85 -14.08 15.57 -10.95
CA ALA A 85 -14.40 15.39 -12.37
C ALA A 85 -13.23 14.71 -13.09
N GLY A 86 -13.52 13.75 -13.97
CA GLY A 86 -12.50 13.00 -14.72
C GLY A 86 -11.77 11.92 -13.92
N ALA A 87 -12.16 11.66 -12.67
CA ALA A 87 -11.64 10.54 -11.89
C ALA A 87 -12.03 9.18 -12.51
N PHE A 88 -11.21 8.16 -12.23
CA PHE A 88 -11.35 6.79 -12.73
C PHE A 88 -12.73 6.21 -12.43
N ASP A 89 -13.16 6.27 -11.19
CA ASP A 89 -14.51 5.93 -10.79
C ASP A 89 -15.09 7.00 -9.84
N ARG A 90 -16.34 7.35 -10.13
CA ARG A 90 -17.11 8.37 -9.42
C ARG A 90 -18.38 7.80 -8.80
N THR A 91 -18.58 6.49 -8.91
CA THR A 91 -19.77 5.78 -8.45
C THR A 91 -19.37 4.77 -7.39
N TYR A 92 -20.15 4.69 -6.33
CA TYR A 92 -20.03 3.63 -5.34
C TYR A 92 -20.61 2.33 -5.89
N ALA A 93 -19.82 1.25 -5.89
CA ALA A 93 -20.14 0.00 -6.56
C ALA A 93 -20.90 -1.01 -5.67
N GLY A 94 -20.79 -0.90 -4.34
CA GLY A 94 -21.51 -1.76 -3.41
C GLY A 94 -20.74 -1.97 -2.10
N GLY A 95 -21.30 -2.78 -1.19
CA GLY A 95 -20.61 -3.26 0.01
C GLY A 95 -19.86 -2.22 0.86
N ILE A 96 -18.57 -2.07 0.57
CA ILE A 96 -17.64 -1.04 1.06
C ILE A 96 -16.60 -0.85 -0.04
N ASP A 97 -16.42 0.36 -0.56
CA ASP A 97 -15.40 0.61 -1.60
C ASP A 97 -14.13 1.19 -1.00
N GLY A 98 -13.00 0.93 -1.66
CA GLY A 98 -11.81 1.75 -1.48
C GLY A 98 -11.99 3.14 -2.08
N PHE A 99 -11.25 4.12 -1.56
CA PHE A 99 -11.04 5.40 -2.23
C PHE A 99 -9.56 5.74 -2.27
N VAL A 100 -9.19 6.61 -3.21
CA VAL A 100 -7.91 7.31 -3.23
C VAL A 100 -8.19 8.80 -3.42
N ALA A 101 -7.63 9.64 -2.56
CA ALA A 101 -7.80 11.09 -2.55
C ALA A 101 -6.45 11.79 -2.50
N LYS A 102 -6.30 12.83 -3.32
CA LYS A 102 -5.13 13.69 -3.38
C LYS A 102 -5.48 15.08 -2.89
N LEU A 103 -4.83 15.54 -1.84
CA LEU A 103 -5.02 16.82 -1.20
C LEU A 103 -3.86 17.76 -1.51
N SER A 104 -4.14 19.06 -1.59
CA SER A 104 -3.10 20.09 -1.70
C SER A 104 -2.13 20.04 -0.51
N PRO A 105 -0.92 20.58 -0.63
CA PRO A 105 0.10 20.46 0.42
C PRO A 105 -0.30 21.14 1.74
N ASP A 106 -1.21 22.11 1.64
CA ASP A 106 -1.78 22.80 2.79
C ASP A 106 -3.09 22.16 3.31
N GLY A 107 -3.51 21.05 2.72
CA GLY A 107 -4.71 20.28 3.08
C GLY A 107 -6.04 20.97 2.77
N ARG A 108 -6.05 22.11 2.05
CA ARG A 108 -7.26 22.92 1.85
C ARG A 108 -8.08 22.56 0.62
N SER A 109 -7.50 21.85 -0.34
CA SER A 109 -8.15 21.53 -1.62
C SER A 109 -8.04 20.05 -1.94
N LEU A 110 -9.15 19.47 -2.39
CA LEU A 110 -9.18 18.15 -3.00
C LEU A 110 -8.79 18.27 -4.48
N LEU A 111 -7.58 17.83 -4.81
CA LEU A 111 -7.01 17.94 -6.15
C LEU A 111 -7.50 16.82 -7.07
N ALA A 112 -7.62 15.61 -6.54
CA ALA A 112 -8.17 14.45 -7.24
C ALA A 112 -8.79 13.49 -6.23
N SER A 113 -9.85 12.76 -6.60
CA SER A 113 -10.43 11.72 -5.74
C SER A 113 -11.28 10.76 -6.55
N THR A 114 -11.10 9.46 -6.31
CA THR A 114 -11.75 8.36 -7.01
C THR A 114 -12.20 7.28 -6.02
N TYR A 115 -13.26 6.55 -6.37
CA TYR A 115 -13.50 5.22 -5.80
C TYR A 115 -12.60 4.20 -6.49
N ILE A 116 -12.42 3.06 -5.83
CA ILE A 116 -11.83 1.86 -6.40
C ILE A 116 -12.39 0.63 -5.66
N GLY A 117 -13.18 -0.18 -6.36
CA GLY A 117 -13.90 -1.29 -5.74
C GLY A 117 -14.79 -2.02 -6.74
N GLY A 118 -15.48 -3.05 -6.25
CA GLY A 118 -16.45 -3.83 -6.99
C GLY A 118 -17.79 -3.93 -6.24
N SER A 119 -18.58 -4.96 -6.52
CA SER A 119 -19.92 -5.10 -5.94
C SER A 119 -19.95 -5.46 -4.45
N ALA A 120 -18.83 -5.90 -3.87
CA ALA A 120 -18.70 -6.38 -2.50
C ALA A 120 -17.81 -5.45 -1.66
N ALA A 121 -17.11 -6.00 -0.65
CA ALA A 121 -16.32 -5.20 0.27
C ALA A 121 -14.83 -5.21 -0.10
N GLU A 122 -14.24 -4.02 -0.10
CA GLU A 122 -12.82 -3.77 -0.23
C GLU A 122 -12.22 -3.25 1.08
N GLU A 123 -10.95 -3.58 1.28
CA GLU A 123 -10.09 -3.01 2.31
C GLU A 123 -8.80 -2.53 1.64
N THR A 124 -8.58 -1.22 1.58
CA THR A 124 -7.31 -0.66 1.12
C THR A 124 -6.36 -0.50 2.31
N SER A 125 -5.14 -1.05 2.19
CA SER A 125 -4.23 -1.19 3.34
C SER A 125 -2.82 -0.70 3.05
N GLY A 126 -2.36 -0.76 1.80
CA GLY A 126 -1.03 -0.34 1.40
C GLY A 126 -1.08 0.67 0.26
N ILE A 127 -0.25 1.70 0.34
CA ILE A 127 -0.10 2.70 -0.71
C ILE A 127 1.37 3.10 -0.85
N ASP A 128 1.87 3.26 -2.07
CA ASP A 128 3.17 3.87 -2.37
C ASP A 128 3.08 4.60 -3.73
N ILE A 129 4.07 5.43 -4.04
CA ILE A 129 4.13 6.18 -5.30
C ILE A 129 5.47 6.01 -5.99
N ASP A 130 5.45 5.81 -7.30
CA ASP A 130 6.68 5.80 -8.11
C ASP A 130 7.13 7.21 -8.49
N PRO A 131 8.35 7.38 -9.01
CA PRO A 131 8.87 8.62 -9.56
C PRO A 131 8.02 9.31 -10.64
N ASN A 132 7.14 8.61 -11.34
CA ASN A 132 6.23 9.24 -12.30
C ASN A 132 4.93 9.74 -11.65
N GLY A 133 4.79 9.55 -10.33
CA GLY A 133 3.60 9.92 -9.57
C GLY A 133 2.47 8.90 -9.69
N ARG A 134 2.72 7.73 -10.31
CA ARG A 134 1.71 6.67 -10.34
C ARG A 134 1.50 6.17 -8.93
N ILE A 135 0.25 5.85 -8.62
CA ILE A 135 -0.16 5.48 -7.27
C ILE A 135 -0.37 3.98 -7.26
N TYR A 136 0.37 3.31 -6.39
CA TYR A 136 0.32 1.86 -6.20
C TYR A 136 -0.46 1.59 -4.94
N LEU A 137 -1.47 0.74 -5.06
CA LEU A 137 -2.40 0.40 -4.00
C LEU A 137 -2.37 -1.11 -3.82
N SER A 138 -2.40 -1.56 -2.57
CA SER A 138 -2.72 -2.95 -2.24
C SER A 138 -3.84 -3.00 -1.23
N GLY A 139 -4.49 -4.15 -1.20
CA GLY A 139 -5.53 -4.40 -0.23
C GLY A 139 -6.11 -5.79 -0.34
N THR A 140 -7.33 -5.89 0.11
CA THR A 140 -8.17 -7.09 0.05
C THR A 140 -9.46 -6.72 -0.64
N THR A 141 -9.95 -7.61 -1.49
CA THR A 141 -11.26 -7.47 -2.13
C THR A 141 -12.05 -8.76 -1.94
N ALA A 142 -13.31 -8.64 -1.57
CA ALA A 142 -14.29 -9.72 -1.63
C ALA A 142 -15.10 -9.69 -2.94
N SER A 143 -14.82 -8.73 -3.82
CA SER A 143 -15.54 -8.50 -5.06
C SER A 143 -15.01 -9.42 -6.15
N ARG A 144 -15.93 -10.15 -6.80
CA ARG A 144 -15.61 -10.96 -7.99
C ARG A 144 -15.46 -10.12 -9.26
N ASP A 145 -15.95 -8.90 -9.20
CA ASP A 145 -15.99 -7.90 -10.26
C ASP A 145 -15.11 -6.67 -9.92
N TYR A 146 -14.15 -6.81 -9.00
CA TYR A 146 -13.11 -5.80 -8.79
C TYR A 146 -12.42 -5.47 -10.14
N PRO A 147 -12.13 -4.19 -10.42
CA PRO A 147 -11.58 -3.77 -11.70
C PRO A 147 -10.17 -4.34 -11.91
N VAL A 148 -10.01 -5.11 -12.99
CA VAL A 148 -8.73 -5.69 -13.43
C VAL A 148 -8.39 -5.25 -14.84
N THR A 149 -7.09 -5.19 -15.16
CA THR A 149 -6.63 -4.87 -16.52
C THR A 149 -6.39 -6.15 -17.34
N PRO A 150 -6.41 -6.08 -18.69
CA PRO A 150 -6.23 -7.26 -19.54
C PRO A 150 -4.92 -8.02 -19.32
N ASP A 151 -3.90 -7.35 -18.79
CA ASP A 151 -2.56 -7.85 -18.48
C ASP A 151 -2.35 -8.18 -16.99
N ALA A 152 -3.44 -8.41 -16.24
CA ALA A 152 -3.41 -8.84 -14.85
C ALA A 152 -2.62 -10.15 -14.67
N LEU A 153 -1.93 -10.30 -13.53
CA LEU A 153 -1.30 -11.57 -13.14
C LEU A 153 -2.34 -12.67 -12.91
N GLN A 154 -3.45 -12.28 -12.30
CA GLN A 154 -4.63 -13.11 -12.07
C GLN A 154 -5.86 -12.26 -12.40
N ALA A 155 -6.47 -12.58 -13.54
CA ALA A 155 -7.59 -11.81 -14.10
C ALA A 155 -8.95 -12.14 -13.49
N SER A 156 -9.01 -13.07 -12.53
CA SER A 156 -10.26 -13.51 -11.92
C SER A 156 -10.05 -13.83 -10.45
N PHE A 157 -11.06 -13.56 -9.65
CA PHE A 157 -11.12 -13.89 -8.23
C PHE A 157 -10.84 -15.39 -8.00
N GLY A 158 -9.86 -15.70 -7.16
CA GLY A 158 -9.33 -17.04 -6.92
C GLY A 158 -10.32 -17.94 -6.21
N GLY A 159 -11.06 -17.40 -5.24
CA GLY A 159 -12.08 -18.15 -4.49
C GLY A 159 -12.18 -17.66 -3.05
N GLY A 160 -12.82 -18.45 -2.20
CA GLY A 160 -12.95 -18.11 -0.78
C GLY A 160 -13.81 -16.86 -0.52
N GLU A 161 -13.40 -16.10 0.50
CA GLU A 161 -14.05 -14.88 0.99
C GLU A 161 -13.38 -13.61 0.48
N ALA A 162 -12.07 -13.62 0.25
CA ALA A 162 -11.36 -12.46 -0.28
C ALA A 162 -9.99 -12.80 -0.89
N ASP A 163 -9.58 -12.04 -1.90
CA ASP A 163 -8.26 -12.10 -2.53
C ASP A 163 -7.47 -10.82 -2.21
N VAL A 164 -6.14 -10.88 -2.36
CA VAL A 164 -5.34 -9.64 -2.45
C VAL A 164 -5.69 -8.93 -3.73
N MET A 165 -5.81 -7.59 -3.66
CA MET A 165 -5.81 -6.74 -4.84
C MET A 165 -4.54 -5.90 -4.87
N VAL A 166 -4.03 -5.65 -6.08
CA VAL A 166 -2.97 -4.69 -6.33
C VAL A 166 -3.36 -3.87 -7.55
N SER A 167 -3.34 -2.55 -7.42
CA SER A 167 -3.75 -1.62 -8.46
C SER A 167 -2.75 -0.48 -8.63
N VAL A 168 -2.62 0.01 -9.86
CA VAL A 168 -1.78 1.14 -10.23
C VAL A 168 -2.64 2.16 -10.95
N LEU A 169 -2.73 3.36 -10.39
CA LEU A 169 -3.52 4.48 -10.92
C LEU A 169 -2.60 5.55 -11.51
N THR A 170 -3.13 6.34 -12.45
CA THR A 170 -2.45 7.55 -12.93
C THR A 170 -2.29 8.60 -11.81
N PRO A 171 -1.30 9.52 -11.92
CA PRO A 171 -1.04 10.52 -10.89
C PRO A 171 -2.19 11.50 -10.59
N ASP A 172 -3.10 11.65 -11.55
CA ASP A 172 -4.30 12.47 -11.51
C ASP A 172 -5.56 11.66 -11.16
N LEU A 173 -5.41 10.36 -10.88
CA LEU A 173 -6.49 9.42 -10.57
C LEU A 173 -7.54 9.27 -11.68
N SER A 174 -7.22 9.60 -12.93
CA SER A 174 -8.16 9.53 -14.05
C SER A 174 -8.29 8.15 -14.68
N SER A 175 -7.30 7.26 -14.47
CA SER A 175 -7.35 5.91 -15.04
C SER A 175 -6.59 4.87 -14.21
N LEU A 176 -7.04 3.62 -14.35
CA LEU A 176 -6.39 2.42 -13.84
C LEU A 176 -5.42 1.89 -14.88
N LEU A 177 -4.13 2.00 -14.59
CA LEU A 177 -3.04 1.58 -15.48
C LEU A 177 -2.83 0.07 -15.44
N TRP A 178 -2.94 -0.51 -14.25
CA TRP A 178 -2.75 -1.94 -14.04
C TRP A 178 -3.54 -2.39 -12.81
N SER A 179 -4.11 -3.59 -12.84
CA SER A 179 -4.77 -4.14 -11.66
C SER A 179 -4.92 -5.65 -11.74
N THR A 180 -4.74 -6.33 -10.61
CA THR A 180 -4.81 -7.78 -10.50
C THR A 180 -5.46 -8.23 -9.20
N TYR A 181 -6.02 -9.43 -9.22
CA TYR A 181 -6.16 -10.25 -8.02
C TYR A 181 -4.85 -10.96 -7.69
N TYR A 182 -4.74 -11.48 -6.48
CA TYR A 182 -3.75 -12.49 -6.11
C TYR A 182 -4.28 -13.33 -4.95
N GLY A 183 -4.64 -14.58 -5.21
CA GLY A 183 -5.31 -15.42 -4.22
C GLY A 183 -5.29 -16.90 -4.56
N GLY A 184 -5.52 -17.70 -3.52
CA GLY A 184 -5.75 -19.13 -3.64
C GLY A 184 -7.19 -19.43 -4.06
N GLY A 185 -7.48 -20.71 -4.25
CA GLY A 185 -8.83 -21.20 -4.44
C GLY A 185 -9.48 -21.59 -3.11
N GLY A 186 -10.71 -22.10 -3.22
CA GLY A 186 -11.42 -22.71 -2.08
C GLY A 186 -12.83 -22.16 -1.87
N VAL A 187 -13.52 -22.74 -0.89
CA VAL A 187 -14.87 -22.36 -0.49
C VAL A 187 -14.92 -22.18 1.03
N GLY A 188 -15.38 -21.01 1.48
CA GLY A 188 -15.66 -20.67 2.88
C GLY A 188 -14.42 -20.37 3.74
N GLY A 189 -14.44 -19.28 4.50
CA GLY A 189 -13.44 -18.89 5.52
C GLY A 189 -12.05 -18.52 5.01
N TYR A 190 -11.70 -18.90 3.78
CA TYR A 190 -10.38 -18.64 3.21
C TYR A 190 -10.29 -17.22 2.65
N ALA A 191 -9.24 -16.49 3.02
CA ALA A 191 -8.99 -15.12 2.59
C ALA A 191 -7.50 -14.87 2.48
N GLU A 192 -7.14 -14.12 1.43
CA GLU A 192 -5.84 -13.49 1.30
C GLU A 192 -5.92 -12.02 1.66
N ARG A 193 -5.01 -11.58 2.53
CA ARG A 193 -4.94 -10.20 2.98
C ARG A 193 -3.67 -9.52 2.53
N GLY A 194 -3.79 -8.55 1.63
CA GLY A 194 -2.72 -7.59 1.39
C GLY A 194 -2.68 -6.64 2.57
N ARG A 195 -1.57 -6.60 3.33
CA ARG A 195 -1.44 -5.77 4.54
C ARG A 195 -0.64 -4.50 4.30
N CYS A 196 0.32 -4.56 3.39
CA CYS A 196 1.25 -3.47 3.13
C CYS A 196 1.79 -3.62 1.71
N LEU A 197 2.12 -2.48 1.11
CA LEU A 197 2.79 -2.37 -0.18
C LEU A 197 3.93 -1.37 -0.08
N THR A 198 5.05 -1.71 -0.71
CA THR A 198 6.15 -0.79 -0.96
C THR A 198 6.74 -1.05 -2.33
N LEU A 199 7.38 -0.02 -2.90
CA LEU A 199 8.21 -0.15 -4.08
C LEU A 199 9.67 -0.31 -3.66
N ASP A 200 10.37 -1.25 -4.29
CA ASP A 200 11.82 -1.31 -4.16
C ASP A 200 12.52 -0.25 -5.04
N ASN A 201 13.86 -0.16 -4.94
CA ASN A 201 14.67 0.81 -5.69
C ASN A 201 14.65 0.62 -7.21
N ARG A 202 13.98 -0.42 -7.72
CA ARG A 202 13.75 -0.68 -9.15
C ARG A 202 12.28 -0.49 -9.54
N GLY A 203 11.48 0.10 -8.65
CA GLY A 203 10.05 0.30 -8.80
C GLY A 203 9.20 -0.95 -8.60
N ARG A 204 9.78 -2.12 -8.33
CA ARG A 204 8.99 -3.37 -8.27
C ARG A 204 8.09 -3.34 -7.04
N ILE A 205 6.87 -3.83 -7.22
CA ILE A 205 5.87 -3.87 -6.16
C ILE A 205 6.20 -5.03 -5.21
N VAL A 206 6.32 -4.74 -3.93
CA VAL A 206 6.46 -5.72 -2.86
C VAL A 206 5.24 -5.60 -1.96
N VAL A 207 4.48 -6.69 -1.86
CA VAL A 207 3.30 -6.80 -0.99
C VAL A 207 3.57 -7.82 0.10
N SER A 208 3.26 -7.49 1.34
CA SER A 208 3.24 -8.47 2.43
C SER A 208 1.83 -8.70 2.91
N GLY A 209 1.53 -9.90 3.36
CA GLY A 209 0.18 -10.27 3.74
C GLY A 209 0.08 -11.56 4.53
N ASP A 210 -1.16 -11.97 4.77
CA ASP A 210 -1.51 -13.28 5.31
C ASP A 210 -2.41 -14.04 4.35
N THR A 211 -2.21 -15.35 4.27
CA THR A 211 -3.10 -16.28 3.59
C THR A 211 -3.49 -17.37 4.56
N ASN A 212 -4.72 -17.84 4.47
CA ASN A 212 -5.13 -19.10 5.07
C ASN A 212 -5.53 -20.11 3.99
N SER A 213 -5.25 -19.88 2.72
CA SER A 213 -5.50 -20.83 1.62
C SER A 213 -4.39 -21.86 1.50
N SER A 214 -4.75 -23.12 1.24
CA SER A 214 -3.77 -24.20 1.08
C SER A 214 -3.10 -24.22 -0.29
N ASP A 215 -3.70 -23.54 -1.26
CA ASP A 215 -3.31 -23.45 -2.66
C ASP A 215 -2.92 -22.01 -3.07
N PHE A 216 -2.53 -21.18 -2.10
CA PHE A 216 -1.99 -19.85 -2.36
C PHE A 216 -0.86 -19.92 -3.40
N PRO A 217 -0.92 -19.14 -4.50
CA PRO A 217 0.08 -19.19 -5.56
C PRO A 217 1.48 -18.89 -5.02
N CYS A 218 2.38 -19.86 -5.11
CA CYS A 218 3.76 -19.73 -4.65
C CYS A 218 4.75 -19.84 -5.81
N THR A 219 5.83 -19.06 -5.76
CA THR A 219 6.94 -19.22 -6.70
C THR A 219 7.61 -20.58 -6.47
N PRO A 220 7.85 -21.41 -7.50
CA PRO A 220 8.58 -22.65 -7.36
C PRO A 220 9.95 -22.45 -6.68
N GLY A 221 10.24 -23.24 -5.64
CA GLY A 221 11.48 -23.12 -4.88
C GLY A 221 11.51 -21.99 -3.84
N ALA A 222 10.37 -21.36 -3.54
CA ALA A 222 10.26 -20.45 -2.39
C ALA A 222 10.57 -21.18 -1.07
N LEU A 223 10.93 -20.41 -0.03
CA LEU A 223 11.30 -20.92 1.29
C LEU A 223 10.21 -21.85 1.88
N GLN A 224 8.96 -21.48 1.68
CA GLN A 224 7.78 -22.27 2.04
C GLN A 224 6.79 -22.18 0.89
N THR A 225 6.36 -23.34 0.38
CA THR A 225 5.46 -23.45 -0.78
C THR A 225 4.12 -24.10 -0.43
N SER A 226 3.88 -24.35 0.85
CA SER A 226 2.65 -24.96 1.35
C SER A 226 2.31 -24.41 2.73
N ARG A 227 1.02 -24.31 3.03
CA ARG A 227 0.55 -23.78 4.31
C ARG A 227 1.02 -24.63 5.50
N ALA A 228 1.63 -24.02 6.52
CA ALA A 228 2.15 -24.65 7.73
C ALA A 228 1.36 -24.20 8.97
N GLY A 229 0.07 -24.55 9.01
CA GLY A 229 -0.84 -24.18 10.09
C GLY A 229 -2.19 -23.70 9.55
N ASP A 230 -2.88 -22.87 10.34
CA ASP A 230 -4.17 -22.29 9.96
C ASP A 230 -4.01 -21.08 9.03
N SER A 231 -2.94 -20.30 9.19
CA SER A 231 -2.59 -19.16 8.35
C SER A 231 -1.08 -18.94 8.33
N ASP A 232 -0.56 -18.48 7.20
CA ASP A 232 0.84 -18.09 7.04
C ASP A 232 0.95 -16.66 6.50
N ALA A 233 2.07 -16.02 6.82
CA ALA A 233 2.46 -14.79 6.16
C ALA A 233 3.07 -15.09 4.79
N PHE A 234 2.85 -14.19 3.82
CA PHE A 234 3.53 -14.21 2.54
C PHE A 234 4.23 -12.87 2.25
N VAL A 235 5.23 -12.95 1.38
CA VAL A 235 5.80 -11.78 0.69
C VAL A 235 5.74 -12.05 -0.80
N LEU A 236 5.01 -11.19 -1.50
CA LEU A 236 4.84 -11.22 -2.94
C LEU A 236 5.67 -10.09 -3.56
N ARG A 237 6.46 -10.42 -4.58
CA ARG A 237 7.13 -9.42 -5.42
C ARG A 237 6.59 -9.52 -6.83
N ILE A 238 5.93 -8.46 -7.29
CA ILE A 238 5.35 -8.37 -8.63
C ILE A 238 6.32 -7.62 -9.53
N VAL A 239 6.66 -8.27 -10.65
CA VAL A 239 7.38 -7.64 -11.75
C VAL A 239 6.36 -7.40 -12.87
N SER A 240 5.79 -6.21 -12.93
CA SER A 240 4.91 -5.81 -14.03
C SER A 240 5.71 -5.04 -15.08
N ALA A 241 5.37 -5.25 -16.35
CA ALA A 241 5.91 -4.49 -17.49
C ALA A 241 5.53 -3.00 -17.44
N LEU A 242 4.58 -2.62 -16.58
CA LEU A 242 4.08 -1.25 -16.42
C LEU A 242 4.72 -0.47 -15.26
N VAL A 243 5.59 -1.12 -14.47
CA VAL A 243 6.42 -0.44 -13.47
C VAL A 243 7.55 0.29 -14.20
N PRO A 244 7.67 1.63 -14.08
CA PRO A 244 8.77 2.37 -14.65
C PRO A 244 10.05 2.07 -13.87
N ILE A 245 11.13 1.83 -14.60
CA ILE A 245 12.45 1.58 -14.02
C ILE A 245 13.07 2.95 -13.74
N GLN A 246 13.63 3.17 -12.54
CA GLN A 246 14.38 4.41 -12.32
C GLN A 246 15.56 4.47 -13.30
N GLY A 247 15.70 5.60 -13.99
CA GLY A 247 16.69 5.75 -15.06
C GLY A 247 16.17 5.51 -16.47
N ASP A 248 14.98 4.91 -16.64
CA ASP A 248 14.37 4.60 -17.94
C ASP A 248 13.49 5.79 -18.37
N ALA A 249 14.11 6.77 -19.02
CA ALA A 249 13.48 8.00 -19.49
C ALA A 249 12.66 7.78 -20.77
N ASP A 250 12.96 6.75 -21.56
CA ASP A 250 12.20 6.46 -22.78
C ASP A 250 11.08 5.42 -22.64
N GLY A 251 11.07 4.70 -21.53
CA GLY A 251 10.04 3.73 -21.16
C GLY A 251 10.20 2.37 -21.84
N ASP A 252 11.36 2.07 -22.42
CA ASP A 252 11.61 0.81 -23.14
C ASP A 252 12.06 -0.35 -22.24
N ARG A 253 12.21 -0.08 -20.94
CA ARG A 253 12.61 -1.00 -19.87
C ARG A 253 14.10 -1.39 -19.88
N HIS A 254 14.92 -0.68 -20.63
CA HIS A 254 16.37 -0.73 -20.55
C HIS A 254 16.85 0.65 -20.09
N VAL A 255 17.76 0.67 -19.12
CA VAL A 255 18.43 1.92 -18.74
C VAL A 255 19.73 1.96 -19.50
N ASP A 256 19.76 2.75 -20.57
CA ASP A 256 20.84 2.73 -21.54
C ASP A 256 21.22 4.13 -22.07
N ALA A 257 22.00 4.15 -23.16
CA ALA A 257 22.52 5.37 -23.74
C ALA A 257 21.45 6.32 -24.28
N VAL A 258 20.27 5.81 -24.63
CA VAL A 258 19.13 6.63 -25.04
C VAL A 258 18.62 7.44 -23.84
N ASP A 259 18.50 6.83 -22.67
CA ASP A 259 18.09 7.55 -21.45
C ASP A 259 19.10 8.59 -21.03
N LEU A 260 20.39 8.23 -21.05
CA LEU A 260 21.45 9.17 -20.71
C LEU A 260 21.46 10.36 -21.67
N LEU A 261 21.19 10.13 -22.95
CA LEU A 261 21.09 11.19 -23.94
C LEU A 261 19.89 12.11 -23.66
N ARG A 262 18.75 11.57 -23.23
CA ARG A 262 17.57 12.37 -22.86
C ARG A 262 17.86 13.21 -21.63
N LEU A 263 18.40 12.59 -20.58
CA LEU A 263 18.80 13.29 -19.36
C LEU A 263 19.85 14.38 -19.63
N ALA A 264 20.84 14.10 -20.49
CA ALA A 264 21.86 15.08 -20.88
C ALA A 264 21.28 16.28 -21.64
N LYS A 265 20.21 16.10 -22.42
CA LYS A 265 19.52 17.20 -23.11
C LYS A 265 18.73 18.09 -22.15
N ALA A 266 18.23 17.52 -21.06
CA ALA A 266 17.49 18.23 -20.02
C ALA A 266 18.35 18.62 -18.81
N TRP A 267 19.68 18.50 -18.92
CA TRP A 267 20.62 18.67 -17.80
C TRP A 267 20.53 20.07 -17.17
N LEU A 268 20.40 20.13 -15.84
CA LEU A 268 20.30 21.35 -15.03
C LEU A 268 19.09 22.23 -15.38
N THR A 269 18.06 21.65 -15.99
CA THR A 269 16.78 22.34 -16.20
C THR A 269 15.88 22.17 -15.00
N VAL A 270 15.01 23.15 -14.77
CA VAL A 270 13.97 23.10 -13.75
C VAL A 270 12.58 23.14 -14.37
N THR A 271 11.56 22.76 -13.60
CA THR A 271 10.17 22.85 -14.06
C THR A 271 9.84 24.26 -14.57
N GLY A 272 9.41 24.36 -15.83
CA GLY A 272 9.08 25.61 -16.51
C GLY A 272 10.09 26.03 -17.58
N ASP A 273 11.29 25.44 -17.58
CA ASP A 273 12.25 25.65 -18.65
C ASP A 273 11.81 24.96 -19.95
N ALA A 274 12.13 25.56 -21.10
CA ALA A 274 11.77 25.02 -22.41
C ALA A 274 12.43 23.65 -22.71
N GLY A 275 13.53 23.33 -22.02
CA GLY A 275 14.27 22.07 -22.17
C GLY A 275 13.99 21.05 -21.08
N TYR A 276 13.06 21.34 -20.15
CA TYR A 276 12.73 20.43 -19.07
C TYR A 276 11.94 19.22 -19.58
N ASP A 277 12.47 18.03 -19.32
CA ASP A 277 11.82 16.76 -19.63
C ASP A 277 11.50 16.04 -18.33
N ALA A 278 10.21 16.03 -17.94
CA ALA A 278 9.76 15.40 -16.71
C ALA A 278 10.06 13.89 -16.65
N SER A 279 10.31 13.24 -17.79
CA SER A 279 10.74 11.83 -17.80
C SER A 279 12.17 11.61 -17.29
N CYS A 280 12.97 12.69 -17.19
CA CYS A 280 14.36 12.66 -16.73
C CYS A 280 14.54 13.20 -15.30
N ASP A 281 13.47 13.68 -14.65
CA ASP A 281 13.45 14.10 -13.23
C ASP A 281 13.03 12.89 -12.35
N PHE A 282 13.96 11.95 -12.18
CA PHE A 282 13.73 10.67 -11.51
C PHE A 282 13.59 10.79 -10.00
N ASP A 283 14.20 11.80 -9.38
CA ASP A 283 14.05 12.08 -7.94
C ASP A 283 12.92 13.06 -7.62
N ARG A 284 12.39 13.72 -8.66
CA ARG A 284 11.23 14.59 -8.65
C ARG A 284 11.41 15.85 -7.81
N ASN A 285 12.63 16.34 -7.66
CA ASN A 285 12.89 17.59 -6.94
C ASN A 285 12.58 18.84 -7.81
N ALA A 286 11.97 18.66 -8.99
CA ALA A 286 11.69 19.69 -10.01
C ALA A 286 12.95 20.27 -10.67
N HIS A 287 14.07 19.57 -10.59
CA HIS A 287 15.38 19.95 -11.08
C HIS A 287 16.16 18.71 -11.56
N ILE A 288 16.46 18.65 -12.85
CA ILE A 288 17.22 17.54 -13.44
C ILE A 288 18.70 17.76 -13.18
N GLY A 289 19.36 16.87 -12.46
CA GLY A 289 20.76 17.01 -12.11
C GLY A 289 21.46 15.74 -11.67
N VAL A 290 22.43 15.89 -10.78
CA VAL A 290 23.33 14.81 -10.38
C VAL A 290 22.59 13.65 -9.73
N ILE A 291 21.50 13.92 -8.99
CA ILE A 291 20.73 12.85 -8.35
C ILE A 291 20.04 11.98 -9.41
N ASP A 292 19.46 12.60 -10.45
CA ASP A 292 18.85 11.87 -11.57
C ASP A 292 19.89 11.05 -12.35
N LEU A 293 21.07 11.62 -12.59
CA LEU A 293 22.16 10.89 -13.23
C LEU A 293 22.61 9.67 -12.40
N LEU A 294 22.64 9.79 -11.08
CA LEU A 294 22.96 8.67 -10.19
C LEU A 294 21.87 7.59 -10.23
N MET A 295 20.60 7.97 -10.21
CA MET A 295 19.47 7.02 -10.33
C MET A 295 19.49 6.26 -11.66
N LEU A 296 19.88 6.93 -12.74
CA LEU A 296 20.13 6.31 -14.02
C LEU A 296 21.33 5.35 -13.98
N ALA A 297 22.47 5.81 -13.45
CA ALA A 297 23.69 5.01 -13.36
C ALA A 297 23.53 3.73 -12.54
N ASP A 298 22.76 3.77 -11.44
CA ASP A 298 22.50 2.62 -10.57
C ASP A 298 21.70 1.50 -11.27
N ASN A 299 20.98 1.84 -12.35
CA ASN A 299 20.17 0.90 -13.10
C ASN A 299 20.73 0.59 -14.49
N TRP A 300 21.86 1.18 -14.86
CA TRP A 300 22.49 1.03 -16.18
C TRP A 300 22.68 -0.42 -16.59
N ARG A 301 22.29 -0.75 -17.82
CA ARG A 301 22.52 -2.07 -18.43
C ARG A 301 23.17 -1.91 -19.80
N ILE A 302 24.12 -2.80 -20.08
CA ILE A 302 24.82 -2.95 -21.38
C ILE A 302 24.26 -4.19 -22.07
#